data_AF-A0A7Y6ZFA4-F1
#
_entry.id   AF-A0A7Y6ZFA4-F1
#
_cell.length_a   1.000
_cell.length_b   1.000
_cell.length_c   1.000
_cell.angle_alpha   90.00
_cell.angle_beta   90.00
_cell.angle_gamma   90.00
#
_symmetry.space_group_name_H-M   'P 1'
#
loop_
_entity.id
_entity.type
_entity.pdbx_description
1 polymer ?
#
loop_
_entity_poly.entity_id
_entity_poly.type
_entity_poly.pdbx_seq_one_letter_code
_entity_poly.pdbx_strand_id
1 'polypeptide(L)'
;MSEISDFEARITAALERIGRAVAVAEERAEAATETASDAPVGGIASEEAEAEIARLHDALEEEKSANSQLEERVKAIHDRQESHVAALEEEVETLRRQLMDHDREMQKLRHVNTQLRNNNAALRAANAEGVGDAGLIDAGLHAEVEALRVARESDVTELDAILTELRAVVSRHGADEVTDAGPERSPREEY
;
A
#
# COMPACT_ATOMS: atom_id res chain seq x y z
N MET A 1 6.75 -1.06 24.30
CA MET A 1 5.99 -0.63 25.49
C MET A 1 5.84 0.88 25.60
N SER A 2 6.61 1.72 24.88
CA SER A 2 6.43 3.19 24.90
C SER A 2 5.25 3.69 24.05
N GLU A 3 4.92 3.03 22.95
CA GLU A 3 3.83 3.51 22.08
C GLU A 3 2.46 3.47 22.75
N ILE A 4 2.22 2.45 23.60
CA ILE A 4 0.96 2.34 24.36
C ILE A 4 0.84 3.50 25.36
N SER A 5 1.92 3.87 26.06
CA SER A 5 1.89 5.01 26.98
C SER A 5 1.74 6.35 26.27
N ASP A 6 2.26 6.47 25.04
CA ASP A 6 2.09 7.69 24.23
C ASP A 6 0.64 7.83 23.73
N PHE A 7 -0.01 6.72 23.38
CA PHE A 7 -1.44 6.72 23.05
C PHE A 7 -2.30 7.05 24.28
N GLU A 8 -1.99 6.50 25.46
CA GLU A 8 -2.70 6.80 26.71
C GLU A 8 -2.60 8.30 27.06
N ALA A 9 -1.40 8.89 26.99
CA ALA A 9 -1.19 10.31 27.26
C ALA A 9 -1.97 11.22 26.28
N ARG A 10 -2.01 10.85 25.00
CA ARG A 10 -2.80 11.59 23.98
C ARG A 10 -4.30 11.46 24.21
N ILE A 11 -4.79 10.30 24.61
CA ILE A 11 -6.21 10.07 24.91
C ILE A 11 -6.62 10.89 26.12
N THR A 12 -5.85 10.89 27.20
CA THR A 12 -6.16 11.69 28.40
C THR A 12 -6.21 13.19 28.07
N ALA A 13 -5.25 13.70 27.30
CA ALA A 13 -5.25 15.10 26.87
C ALA A 13 -6.46 15.46 25.98
N ALA A 14 -6.90 14.54 25.11
CA ALA A 14 -8.09 14.71 24.29
C ALA A 14 -9.37 14.75 25.13
N LEU A 15 -9.48 13.86 26.14
CA LEU A 15 -10.63 13.81 27.04
C LEU A 15 -10.74 15.07 27.90
N GLU A 16 -9.64 15.60 28.42
CA GLU A 16 -9.65 16.88 29.17
C GLU A 16 -10.07 18.06 28.29
N ARG A 17 -9.63 18.09 27.04
CA ARG A 17 -10.04 19.13 26.08
C ARG A 17 -11.53 19.06 25.78
N ILE A 18 -12.09 17.86 25.62
CA ILE A 18 -13.53 17.65 25.43
C ILE A 18 -14.29 18.09 26.68
N GLY A 19 -13.85 17.70 27.87
CA GLY A 19 -14.48 18.13 29.13
C GLY A 19 -14.54 19.65 29.28
N ARG A 20 -13.44 20.36 28.95
CA ARG A 20 -13.44 21.83 28.92
C ARG A 20 -14.38 22.42 27.87
N ALA A 21 -14.46 21.83 26.69
CA ALA A 21 -15.35 22.30 25.63
C ALA A 21 -16.83 22.12 26.00
N VAL A 22 -17.17 21.02 26.68
CA VAL A 22 -18.53 20.76 27.19
C VAL A 22 -18.91 21.78 28.26
N ALA A 23 -18.04 22.03 29.24
CA ALA A 23 -18.31 23.03 30.30
C ALA A 23 -18.56 24.44 29.73
N VAL A 24 -17.78 24.85 28.72
CA VAL A 24 -17.98 26.14 28.02
C VAL A 24 -19.28 26.17 27.22
N ALA A 25 -19.70 25.04 26.66
CA ALA A 25 -20.97 24.94 25.95
C ALA A 25 -22.17 25.02 26.90
N GLU A 26 -22.07 24.39 28.08
CA GLU A 26 -23.08 24.47 29.15
C GLU A 26 -23.23 25.90 29.70
N GLU A 27 -22.12 26.57 30.00
CA GLU A 27 -22.12 27.97 30.47
C GLU A 27 -22.75 28.93 29.42
N ARG A 28 -22.49 28.69 28.14
CA ARG A 28 -23.13 29.43 27.04
C ARG A 28 -24.63 29.14 26.92
N ALA A 29 -25.06 27.91 27.17
CA ALA A 29 -26.46 27.53 27.15
C ALA A 29 -27.24 28.16 28.32
N GLU A 30 -26.62 28.21 29.51
CA GLU A 30 -27.19 28.88 30.68
C GLU A 30 -27.34 30.39 30.44
N ALA A 31 -26.31 31.06 29.92
CA ALA A 31 -26.36 32.49 29.58
C ALA A 31 -27.42 32.82 28.50
N ALA A 32 -27.61 31.92 27.52
CA ALA A 32 -28.65 32.07 26.50
C ALA A 32 -30.07 31.92 27.09
N THR A 33 -30.23 31.08 28.11
CA THR A 33 -31.53 30.83 28.76
C THR A 33 -31.96 32.02 29.64
N GLU A 34 -31.02 32.67 30.32
CA GLU A 34 -31.31 33.87 31.12
C GLU A 34 -31.76 35.05 30.25
N THR A 35 -31.18 35.21 29.05
CA THR A 35 -31.50 36.30 28.12
C THR A 35 -32.88 36.15 27.48
N ALA A 36 -33.42 34.94 27.38
CA ALA A 36 -34.72 34.66 26.78
C ALA A 36 -35.94 34.97 27.68
N SER A 37 -35.71 35.27 28.97
CA SER A 37 -36.77 35.45 29.97
C SER A 37 -37.39 36.87 30.02
N ASP A 38 -36.87 37.83 29.24
CA ASP A 38 -37.24 39.26 29.31
C ASP A 38 -37.84 39.86 28.00
N ALA A 39 -38.34 39.03 27.07
CA ALA A 39 -38.94 39.50 25.81
C ALA A 39 -40.50 39.54 25.85
N PRO A 40 -41.17 40.62 25.38
CA PRO A 40 -42.62 40.69 25.35
C PRO A 40 -43.21 39.80 24.24
N VAL A 41 -44.20 38.99 24.61
CA VAL A 41 -44.98 38.15 23.70
C VAL A 41 -45.96 39.02 22.89
N GLY A 42 -45.76 39.16 21.57
CA GLY A 42 -46.70 39.89 20.72
C GLY A 42 -46.39 39.95 19.22
N GLY A 43 -46.94 39.00 18.46
CA GLY A 43 -47.58 39.25 17.15
C GLY A 43 -46.76 39.48 15.87
N ILE A 44 -45.53 39.98 15.93
CA ILE A 44 -44.72 40.27 14.72
C ILE A 44 -43.58 39.26 14.54
N ALA A 45 -43.08 38.69 15.65
CA ALA A 45 -42.06 37.65 15.65
C ALA A 45 -42.54 36.31 15.04
N SER A 46 -43.85 36.09 14.87
CA SER A 46 -44.39 34.83 14.34
C SER A 46 -44.19 34.69 12.84
N GLU A 47 -44.49 35.72 12.05
CA GLU A 47 -44.40 35.66 10.59
C GLU A 47 -42.94 35.64 10.11
N GLU A 48 -42.05 36.40 10.75
CA GLU A 48 -40.61 36.37 10.46
C GLU A 48 -39.98 35.04 10.89
N ALA A 49 -40.38 34.47 12.04
CA ALA A 49 -39.94 33.14 12.46
C ALA A 49 -40.48 32.04 11.54
N GLU A 50 -41.73 32.12 11.08
CA GLU A 50 -42.32 31.19 10.13
C GLU A 50 -41.62 31.23 8.77
N ALA A 51 -41.27 32.43 8.28
CA ALA A 51 -40.49 32.61 7.06
C ALA A 51 -39.06 32.05 7.19
N GLU A 52 -38.42 32.22 8.35
CA GLU A 52 -37.11 31.64 8.62
C GLU A 52 -37.16 30.11 8.73
N ILE A 53 -38.19 29.57 9.38
CA ILE A 53 -38.43 28.12 9.47
C ILE A 53 -38.65 27.52 8.08
N ALA A 54 -39.37 28.20 7.19
CA ALA A 54 -39.55 27.76 5.81
C ALA A 54 -38.20 27.75 5.05
N ARG A 55 -37.40 28.81 5.16
CA ARG A 55 -36.07 28.88 4.53
C ARG A 55 -35.14 27.78 5.04
N LEU A 56 -35.12 27.54 6.36
CA LEU A 56 -34.30 26.50 6.98
C LEU A 56 -34.75 25.09 6.56
N HIS A 57 -36.05 24.86 6.37
CA HIS A 57 -36.54 23.60 5.81
C HIS A 57 -36.10 23.39 4.36
N ASP A 58 -36.22 24.43 3.52
CA ASP A 58 -35.78 24.34 2.12
C ASP A 58 -34.27 24.06 2.03
N ALA A 59 -33.45 24.77 2.82
CA ALA A 59 -32.01 24.53 2.90
C ALA A 59 -31.68 23.12 3.43
N LEU A 60 -32.44 22.62 4.42
CA LEU A 60 -32.26 21.27 4.95
C LEU A 60 -32.59 20.20 3.91
N GLU A 61 -33.64 20.38 3.12
CA GLU A 61 -34.00 19.46 2.04
C GLU A 61 -32.98 19.49 0.89
N GLU A 62 -32.44 20.68 0.55
CA GLU A 62 -31.35 20.80 -0.43
C GLU A 62 -30.08 20.08 0.06
N GLU A 63 -29.67 20.29 1.31
CA GLU A 63 -28.52 19.61 1.91
C GLU A 63 -28.72 18.09 2.02
N LYS A 64 -29.93 17.63 2.36
CA LYS A 64 -30.25 16.19 2.36
C LYS A 64 -30.14 15.59 0.96
N SER A 65 -30.63 16.30 -0.07
CA SER A 65 -30.50 15.85 -1.46
C SER A 65 -29.05 15.82 -1.92
N ALA A 66 -28.25 16.83 -1.54
CA ALA A 66 -26.82 16.85 -1.83
C ALA A 66 -26.09 15.70 -1.12
N ASN A 67 -26.43 15.43 0.14
CA ASN A 67 -25.87 14.35 0.93
C ASN A 67 -26.19 12.99 0.31
N SER A 68 -27.45 12.72 -0.05
CA SER A 68 -27.82 11.44 -0.68
C SER A 68 -27.08 11.21 -2.01
N GLN A 69 -26.88 12.26 -2.82
CA GLN A 69 -26.09 12.17 -4.05
C GLN A 69 -24.61 11.88 -3.76
N LEU A 70 -24.04 12.46 -2.69
CA LEU A 70 -22.67 12.17 -2.28
C LEU A 70 -22.53 10.75 -1.75
N GLU A 71 -23.47 10.26 -0.95
CA GLU A 71 -23.49 8.88 -0.47
C GLU A 71 -23.56 7.87 -1.64
N GLU A 72 -24.41 8.13 -2.62
CA GLU A 72 -24.48 7.32 -3.84
C GLU A 72 -23.16 7.32 -4.63
N ARG A 73 -22.52 8.49 -4.77
CA ARG A 73 -21.20 8.59 -5.43
C ARG A 73 -20.12 7.86 -4.65
N VAL A 74 -20.07 8.01 -3.33
CA VAL A 74 -19.11 7.31 -2.47
C VAL A 74 -19.31 5.81 -2.58
N LYS A 75 -20.55 5.33 -2.54
CA LYS A 75 -20.86 3.91 -2.73
C LYS A 75 -20.41 3.42 -4.10
N ALA A 76 -20.72 4.15 -5.18
CA ALA A 76 -20.30 3.78 -6.52
C ALA A 76 -18.77 3.76 -6.70
N ILE A 77 -18.06 4.67 -6.03
CA ILE A 77 -16.59 4.69 -6.01
C ILE A 77 -16.07 3.49 -5.23
N HIS A 78 -16.63 3.22 -4.05
CA HIS A 78 -16.26 2.07 -3.21
C HIS A 78 -16.45 0.75 -3.97
N ASP A 79 -17.63 0.52 -4.56
CA ASP A 79 -17.93 -0.69 -5.32
C ASP A 79 -16.94 -0.86 -6.51
N ARG A 80 -16.58 0.24 -7.18
CA ARG A 80 -15.61 0.21 -8.27
C ARG A 80 -14.19 -0.07 -7.77
N GLN A 81 -13.81 0.50 -6.63
CA GLN A 81 -12.51 0.26 -6.00
C GLN A 81 -12.39 -1.18 -5.51
N GLU A 82 -13.40 -1.70 -4.82
CA GLU A 82 -13.44 -3.09 -4.36
C GLU A 82 -13.36 -4.07 -5.52
N SER A 83 -14.11 -3.82 -6.60
CA SER A 83 -14.01 -4.62 -7.83
C SER A 83 -12.63 -4.54 -8.48
N HIS A 84 -11.98 -3.37 -8.47
CA HIS A 84 -10.65 -3.21 -9.05
C HIS A 84 -9.58 -3.89 -8.19
N VAL A 85 -9.67 -3.76 -6.87
CA VAL A 85 -8.77 -4.44 -5.93
C VAL A 85 -8.91 -5.96 -6.07
N ALA A 86 -10.14 -6.49 -6.10
CA ALA A 86 -10.36 -7.92 -6.29
C ALA A 86 -9.78 -8.43 -7.63
N ALA A 87 -9.93 -7.67 -8.71
CA ALA A 87 -9.36 -8.02 -10.01
C ALA A 87 -7.81 -8.02 -9.98
N LEU A 88 -7.20 -7.02 -9.34
CA LEU A 88 -5.75 -6.95 -9.19
C LEU A 88 -5.22 -8.08 -8.29
N GLU A 89 -5.92 -8.42 -7.22
CA GLU A 89 -5.56 -9.55 -6.35
C GLU A 89 -5.58 -10.88 -7.11
N GLU A 90 -6.59 -11.11 -7.95
CA GLU A 90 -6.67 -12.29 -8.82
C GLU A 90 -5.53 -12.33 -9.86
N GLU A 91 -5.21 -11.18 -10.46
CA GLU A 91 -4.15 -11.05 -11.44
C GLU A 91 -2.77 -11.31 -10.81
N VAL A 92 -2.52 -10.75 -9.62
CA VAL A 92 -1.31 -11.00 -8.83
C VAL A 92 -1.18 -12.48 -8.46
N GLU A 93 -2.26 -13.12 -8.02
CA GLU A 93 -2.24 -14.56 -7.70
C GLU A 93 -1.97 -15.42 -8.94
N THR A 94 -2.49 -15.00 -10.10
CA THR A 94 -2.21 -15.66 -11.38
C THR A 94 -0.76 -15.51 -11.79
N LEU A 95 -0.20 -14.32 -11.70
CA LEU A 95 1.21 -14.05 -12.00
C LEU A 95 2.13 -14.83 -11.04
N ARG A 96 1.81 -14.89 -9.75
CA ARG A 96 2.57 -15.70 -8.77
C ARG A 96 2.61 -17.17 -9.15
N ARG A 97 1.47 -17.75 -9.53
CA ARG A 97 1.41 -19.14 -10.01
C ARG A 97 2.27 -19.36 -11.25
N GLN A 98 2.18 -18.46 -12.23
CA GLN A 98 2.99 -18.55 -13.45
C GLN A 98 4.48 -18.47 -13.16
N LEU A 99 4.92 -17.58 -12.26
CA LEU A 99 6.32 -17.48 -11.84
C LEU A 99 6.80 -18.77 -11.19
N MET A 100 6.02 -19.36 -10.27
CA MET A 100 6.38 -20.63 -9.63
C MET A 100 6.49 -21.78 -10.64
N ASP A 101 5.64 -21.81 -11.67
CA ASP A 101 5.70 -22.83 -12.71
C ASP A 101 6.92 -22.64 -13.61
N HIS A 102 7.23 -21.41 -14.01
CA HIS A 102 8.44 -21.11 -14.77
C HIS A 102 9.72 -21.42 -13.98
N ASP A 103 9.77 -21.14 -12.68
CA ASP A 103 10.90 -21.51 -11.84
C ASP A 103 11.12 -23.03 -11.81
N ARG A 104 10.04 -23.81 -11.69
CA ARG A 104 10.11 -25.28 -11.77
C ARG A 104 10.61 -25.76 -13.12
N GLU A 105 10.13 -25.17 -14.20
CA GLU A 105 10.60 -25.49 -15.56
C GLU A 105 12.08 -25.16 -15.74
N MET A 106 12.52 -23.99 -15.27
CA MET A 106 13.92 -23.57 -15.32
C MET A 106 14.83 -24.49 -14.51
N GLN A 107 14.42 -24.88 -13.29
CA GLN A 107 15.14 -25.86 -12.48
C GLN A 107 15.23 -27.22 -13.17
N LYS A 108 14.13 -27.68 -13.79
CA LYS A 108 14.10 -28.92 -14.58
C LYS A 108 15.06 -28.85 -15.78
N LEU A 109 15.07 -27.74 -16.51
CA LEU A 109 15.97 -27.53 -17.64
C LEU A 109 17.44 -27.50 -17.19
N ARG A 110 17.76 -26.81 -16.09
CA ARG A 110 19.10 -26.81 -15.49
C ARG A 110 19.54 -28.22 -15.09
N HIS A 111 18.66 -28.99 -14.45
CA HIS A 111 18.92 -30.38 -14.08
C HIS A 111 19.18 -31.27 -15.30
N VAL A 112 18.30 -31.22 -16.31
CA VAL A 112 18.45 -32.01 -17.55
C VAL A 112 19.73 -31.60 -18.29
N ASN A 113 20.07 -30.31 -18.36
CA ASN A 113 21.30 -29.85 -19.00
C ASN A 113 22.54 -30.39 -18.27
N THR A 114 22.52 -30.40 -16.93
CA THR A 114 23.59 -30.96 -16.11
C THR A 114 23.75 -32.45 -16.35
N GLN A 115 22.64 -33.20 -16.39
CA GLN A 115 22.65 -34.62 -16.74
C GLN A 115 23.20 -34.86 -18.15
N LEU A 116 22.83 -34.05 -19.14
CA LEU A 116 23.35 -34.14 -20.49
C LEU A 116 24.86 -33.87 -20.56
N ARG A 117 25.36 -32.88 -19.82
CA ARG A 117 26.81 -32.59 -19.72
C ARG A 117 27.56 -33.78 -19.11
N ASN A 118 27.05 -34.31 -18.00
CA ASN A 118 27.64 -35.48 -17.34
C ASN A 118 27.64 -36.71 -18.25
N ASN A 119 26.53 -36.97 -18.96
CA ASN A 119 26.45 -38.07 -19.92
C ASN A 119 27.43 -37.89 -21.09
N ASN A 120 27.57 -36.67 -21.63
CA ASN A 120 28.54 -36.38 -22.67
C ASN A 120 29.99 -36.51 -22.18
N ALA A 121 30.29 -36.11 -20.94
CA ALA A 121 31.60 -36.31 -20.32
C ALA A 121 31.91 -37.80 -20.14
N ALA A 122 30.94 -38.59 -19.65
CA ALA A 122 31.08 -40.04 -19.51
C ALA A 122 31.27 -40.74 -20.86
N LEU A 123 30.53 -40.35 -21.91
CA LEU A 123 30.70 -40.87 -23.27
C LEU A 123 32.08 -40.51 -23.85
N ARG A 124 32.58 -39.29 -23.60
CA ARG A 124 33.93 -38.89 -23.99
C ARG A 124 35.00 -39.70 -23.26
N ALA A 125 34.85 -39.93 -21.95
CA ALA A 125 35.77 -40.75 -21.17
C ALA A 125 35.78 -42.21 -21.64
N ALA A 126 34.61 -42.80 -21.86
CA ALA A 126 34.48 -44.16 -22.41
C ALA A 126 35.08 -44.29 -23.81
N ASN A 127 34.92 -43.26 -24.67
CA ASN A 127 35.59 -43.22 -25.97
C ASN A 127 37.12 -43.11 -25.81
N ALA A 128 37.61 -42.26 -24.89
CA ALA A 128 39.04 -42.10 -24.64
C ALA A 128 39.72 -43.38 -24.13
N GLU A 129 39.00 -44.21 -23.36
CA GLU A 129 39.49 -45.49 -22.82
C GLU A 129 39.62 -46.61 -23.85
N GLY A 130 39.22 -46.42 -25.12
CA GLY A 130 39.37 -47.48 -26.11
C GLY A 130 39.34 -47.17 -27.60
N VAL A 131 38.73 -46.07 -28.09
CA VAL A 131 38.63 -45.78 -29.55
C VAL A 131 38.43 -44.28 -29.91
N GLY A 132 38.73 -43.32 -29.03
CA GLY A 132 38.34 -41.91 -29.20
C GLY A 132 39.40 -41.02 -29.86
N ASP A 133 39.00 -40.26 -30.89
CA ASP A 133 39.81 -39.21 -31.52
C ASP A 133 40.13 -38.09 -30.51
N ALA A 134 41.41 -37.80 -30.30
CA ALA A 134 41.89 -36.78 -29.38
C ALA A 134 41.32 -35.38 -29.67
N GLY A 135 41.01 -35.06 -30.93
CA GLY A 135 40.41 -33.78 -31.32
C GLY A 135 38.97 -33.63 -30.82
N LEU A 136 38.19 -34.72 -30.78
CA LEU A 136 36.81 -34.70 -30.27
C LEU A 136 36.77 -34.55 -28.74
N ILE A 137 37.79 -35.08 -28.04
CA ILE A 137 37.93 -34.93 -26.60
C ILE A 137 38.22 -33.46 -26.25
N ASP A 138 39.17 -32.83 -26.95
CA ASP A 138 39.55 -31.43 -26.74
C ASP A 138 38.39 -30.47 -27.08
N ALA A 139 37.69 -30.70 -28.20
CA ALA A 139 36.49 -29.95 -28.57
C ALA A 139 35.38 -30.06 -27.51
N GLY A 140 35.19 -31.26 -26.94
CA GLY A 140 34.23 -31.48 -25.86
C GLY A 140 34.63 -30.78 -24.55
N LEU A 141 35.91 -30.78 -24.20
CA LEU A 141 36.45 -30.01 -23.06
C LEU A 141 36.23 -28.52 -23.24
N HIS A 142 36.47 -28.00 -24.44
CA HIS A 142 36.26 -26.59 -24.75
C HIS A 142 34.77 -26.20 -24.64
N ALA A 143 33.89 -27.03 -25.20
CA ALA A 143 32.45 -26.84 -25.10
C ALA A 143 31.96 -26.86 -23.63
N GLU A 144 32.56 -27.71 -22.78
CA GLU A 144 32.21 -27.79 -21.37
C GLU A 144 32.68 -26.56 -20.57
N VAL A 145 33.88 -26.05 -20.85
CA VAL A 145 34.37 -24.79 -20.26
C VAL A 145 33.47 -23.61 -20.65
N GLU A 146 33.09 -23.51 -21.91
CA GLU A 146 32.15 -22.46 -22.37
C GLU A 146 30.78 -22.62 -21.71
N ALA A 147 30.27 -23.84 -21.62
CA ALA A 147 28.99 -24.12 -20.99
C ALA A 147 29.00 -23.81 -19.47
N LEU A 148 30.12 -24.01 -18.78
CA LEU A 148 30.33 -23.60 -17.38
C LEU A 148 30.43 -22.09 -17.23
N ARG A 149 31.10 -21.39 -18.16
CA ARG A 149 31.17 -19.93 -18.18
C ARG A 149 29.79 -19.30 -18.33
N VAL A 150 29.00 -19.76 -19.29
CA VAL A 150 27.62 -19.29 -19.51
C VAL A 150 26.73 -19.54 -18.29
N ALA A 151 26.86 -20.71 -17.66
CA ALA A 151 26.12 -21.00 -16.42
C ALA A 151 26.50 -20.01 -15.31
N ARG A 152 27.79 -19.77 -15.11
CA ARG A 152 28.28 -18.81 -14.11
C ARG A 152 27.84 -17.38 -14.40
N GLU A 153 27.79 -16.96 -15.66
CA GLU A 153 27.30 -15.63 -16.04
C GLU A 153 25.80 -15.47 -15.77
N SER A 154 25.00 -16.51 -16.03
CA SER A 154 23.59 -16.56 -15.65
C SER A 154 23.42 -16.44 -14.13
N ASP A 155 24.22 -17.18 -13.35
CA ASP A 155 24.15 -17.13 -11.88
C ASP A 155 24.50 -15.73 -11.36
N VAL A 156 25.53 -15.07 -11.92
CA VAL A 156 25.90 -13.69 -11.55
C VAL A 156 24.77 -12.71 -11.88
N THR A 157 24.13 -12.84 -13.04
CA THR A 157 23.01 -11.97 -13.42
C THR A 157 21.81 -12.16 -12.49
N GLU A 158 21.51 -13.40 -12.10
CA GLU A 158 20.45 -13.73 -11.14
C GLU A 158 20.75 -13.13 -9.76
N LEU A 159 22.00 -13.23 -9.29
CA LEU A 159 22.43 -12.63 -8.03
C LEU A 159 22.36 -11.11 -8.05
N ASP A 160 22.76 -10.46 -9.15
CA ASP A 160 22.68 -9.00 -9.31
C ASP A 160 21.22 -8.51 -9.30
N ALA A 161 20.30 -9.25 -9.92
CA ALA A 161 18.88 -8.96 -9.87
C ALA A 161 18.33 -9.05 -8.43
N ILE A 162 18.67 -10.13 -7.69
CA ILE A 162 18.30 -10.29 -6.28
C ILE A 162 18.87 -9.14 -5.42
N LEU A 163 20.15 -8.79 -5.61
CA LEU A 163 20.79 -7.69 -4.89
C LEU A 163 20.12 -6.34 -5.16
N THR A 164 19.67 -6.11 -6.39
CA THR A 164 18.94 -4.91 -6.78
C THR A 164 17.61 -4.82 -6.05
N GLU A 165 16.84 -5.92 -6.04
CA GLU A 165 15.57 -5.99 -5.30
C GLU A 165 15.75 -5.84 -3.79
N LEU A 166 16.74 -6.51 -3.20
CA LEU A 166 17.06 -6.37 -1.77
C LEU A 166 17.46 -4.92 -1.42
N ARG A 167 18.27 -4.26 -2.27
CA ARG A 167 18.63 -2.86 -2.08
C ARG A 167 17.41 -1.95 -2.17
N ALA A 168 16.47 -2.22 -3.07
CA ALA A 168 15.22 -1.47 -3.17
C ALA A 168 14.33 -1.65 -1.92
N VAL A 169 14.23 -2.87 -1.37
CA VAL A 169 13.49 -3.14 -0.13
C VAL A 169 14.11 -2.41 1.06
N VAL A 170 15.44 -2.46 1.22
CA VAL A 170 16.16 -1.74 2.29
C VAL A 170 15.98 -0.22 2.15
N SER A 171 16.04 0.31 0.92
CA SER A 171 15.88 1.75 0.68
C SER A 171 14.45 2.22 0.95
N ARG A 172 13.43 1.41 0.63
CA ARG A 172 12.04 1.71 1.00
C ARG A 172 11.84 1.78 2.51
N HIS A 173 12.44 0.84 3.26
CA HIS A 173 12.35 0.84 4.71
C HIS A 173 13.09 2.04 5.36
N GLY A 174 14.22 2.47 4.78
CA GLY A 174 14.91 3.69 5.21
C GLY A 174 14.22 5.00 4.80
N ALA A 175 13.36 4.98 3.76
CA ALA A 175 12.59 6.15 3.35
C ALA A 175 11.33 6.36 4.22
N ASP A 176 10.71 5.27 4.69
CA ASP A 176 9.58 5.34 5.63
C ASP A 176 9.98 6.01 6.97
N GLU A 177 11.23 5.83 7.44
CA GLU A 177 11.75 6.52 8.63
C GLU A 177 11.94 8.04 8.43
N VAL A 178 12.16 8.51 7.20
CA VAL A 178 12.41 9.94 6.92
C VAL A 178 11.10 10.71 6.71
N THR A 179 10.01 10.04 6.32
CA THR A 179 8.69 10.68 6.12
C THR A 179 7.91 10.94 7.42
N ASP A 180 8.33 10.41 8.56
CA ASP A 180 7.72 10.74 9.87
C ASP A 180 8.26 12.06 10.49
N ALA A 181 9.31 12.65 9.90
CA ALA A 181 9.73 14.02 10.20
C ALA A 181 8.81 15.02 9.47
N GLY A 182 7.61 15.25 10.03
CA GLY A 182 6.58 16.11 9.47
C GLY A 182 7.04 17.55 9.15
N PRO A 183 6.39 18.23 8.19
CA PRO A 183 6.87 19.51 7.66
C PRO A 183 6.79 20.60 8.74
N GLU A 184 7.94 21.27 8.96
CA GLU A 184 8.04 22.48 9.76
C GLU A 184 6.96 23.49 9.33
N ARG A 185 6.02 23.79 10.23
CA ARG A 185 5.03 24.86 10.03
C ARG A 185 5.77 26.20 9.94
N SER A 186 5.79 26.77 8.74
CA SER A 186 6.18 28.16 8.53
C SER A 186 5.32 29.10 9.41
N PRO A 187 5.90 30.13 10.06
CA PRO A 187 5.16 31.05 10.92
C PRO A 187 4.17 31.89 10.11
N ARG A 188 2.91 31.95 10.57
CA ARG A 188 1.89 32.84 10.00
C ARG A 188 2.27 34.29 10.29
N GLU A 189 2.37 35.10 9.24
CA GLU A 189 2.40 36.56 9.34
C GLU A 189 1.03 37.05 9.87
N GLU A 190 1.09 37.77 10.98
CA GLU A 190 -0.04 38.46 11.61
C GLU A 190 -0.38 39.72 10.80
N TYR A 191 -1.67 39.89 10.48
CA TYR A 191 -2.30 41.17 10.15
C TYR A 191 -3.36 41.47 11.20
#